data_AF-A0A4R4PNA5-F1
#
_entry.id   AF-A0A4R4PNA5-F1
#
_cell.length_a   1.000
_cell.length_b   1.000
_cell.length_c   1.000
_cell.angle_alpha   90.00
_cell.angle_beta   90.00
_cell.angle_gamma   90.00
#
_symmetry.space_group_name_H-M   'P 1'
#
loop_
_entity.id
_entity.type
_entity.pdbx_description
1 polymer ?
#
loop_
_entity_poly.entity_id
_entity_poly.type
_entity_poly.pdbx_seq_one_letter_code
_entity_poly.pdbx_strand_id
1 'polypeptide(L)'
;MNTAMTVLVGVAIFVGILGIVIPVLPGAILSLAAILVWALVERSATGWVVLAVAVVLIGASQVVKYIVPERRLRESGVPRRSMLIGVLLGIVGFFLIPVVGMFIGFPLGVYVSERQRLKTHTAAWDSTKHALKATGLSILIEFIGTSLAAAVWLVAVLFL
;
A
#
# COMPACT_ATOMS: atom_id res chain seq x y z
N MET A 1 -16.67 15.12 -18.60
CA MET A 1 -17.42 14.00 -17.96
C MET A 1 -18.59 14.54 -17.10
N ASN A 2 -19.63 13.76 -16.74
CA ASN A 2 -20.71 14.27 -15.86
C ASN A 2 -20.32 14.21 -14.36
N THR A 3 -20.93 15.04 -13.51
CA THR A 3 -20.53 15.21 -12.09
C THR A 3 -20.59 13.90 -11.30
N ALA A 4 -21.61 13.08 -11.53
CA ALA A 4 -21.77 11.80 -10.84
C ALA A 4 -20.61 10.83 -11.11
N MET A 5 -20.13 10.77 -12.36
CA MET A 5 -19.01 9.91 -12.73
C MET A 5 -17.68 10.43 -12.17
N THR A 6 -17.49 11.75 -12.08
CA THR A 6 -16.32 12.35 -11.40
C THR A 6 -16.29 11.98 -9.92
N VAL A 7 -17.43 12.04 -9.24
CA VAL A 7 -17.55 11.63 -7.84
C VAL A 7 -17.22 10.14 -7.68
N LEU A 8 -17.70 9.27 -8.57
CA LEU A 8 -17.39 7.84 -8.54
C LEU A 8 -15.89 7.56 -8.71
N VAL A 9 -15.22 8.26 -9.63
CA VAL A 9 -13.75 8.17 -9.78
C VAL A 9 -13.05 8.62 -8.49
N GLY A 10 -13.46 9.73 -7.90
CA GLY A 10 -12.91 10.22 -6.64
C GLY A 10 -13.09 9.22 -5.49
N VAL A 11 -14.27 8.61 -5.38
CA VAL A 11 -14.56 7.56 -4.41
C VAL A 11 -13.67 6.33 -4.65
N ALA A 12 -13.51 5.90 -5.91
CA ALA A 12 -12.64 4.78 -6.24
C ALA A 12 -11.18 5.06 -5.86
N ILE A 13 -10.65 6.25 -6.18
CA ILE A 13 -9.29 6.66 -5.77
C ILE A 13 -9.15 6.67 -4.25
N PHE A 14 -10.16 7.19 -3.53
CA PHE A 14 -10.17 7.21 -2.07
C PHE A 14 -10.18 5.81 -1.47
N VAL A 15 -11.02 4.90 -1.98
CA VAL A 15 -11.02 3.48 -1.60
C VAL A 15 -9.69 2.82 -1.90
N GLY A 16 -9.05 3.16 -3.03
CA GLY A 16 -7.70 2.71 -3.37
C GLY A 16 -6.67 3.16 -2.33
N ILE A 17 -6.69 4.43 -1.92
CA ILE A 17 -5.83 4.95 -0.86
C ILE A 17 -6.07 4.22 0.47
N LEU A 18 -7.33 4.00 0.86
CA LEU A 18 -7.66 3.23 2.07
C LEU A 18 -7.17 1.78 1.99
N GLY A 19 -7.21 1.16 0.80
CA GLY A 19 -6.66 -0.16 0.54
C GLY A 19 -5.14 -0.27 0.69
N ILE A 20 -4.41 0.85 0.70
CA ILE A 20 -2.97 0.85 1.02
C ILE A 20 -2.75 0.74 2.53
N VAL A 21 -3.60 1.43 3.32
CA VAL A 21 -3.55 1.41 4.80
C VAL A 21 -4.10 0.11 5.36
N ILE A 22 -5.13 -0.45 4.71
CA ILE A 22 -5.72 -1.76 5.02
C ILE A 22 -5.17 -2.74 3.98
N PRO A 23 -4.10 -3.51 4.27
CA PRO A 23 -3.28 -4.26 3.29
C PRO A 23 -3.96 -5.51 2.68
N VAL A 24 -5.25 -5.38 2.36
CA VAL A 24 -6.13 -6.40 1.76
C VAL A 24 -6.43 -6.08 0.30
N LEU A 25 -6.32 -4.81 -0.11
CA LEU A 25 -6.64 -4.35 -1.46
C LEU A 25 -5.38 -3.83 -2.18
N PRO A 26 -5.22 -4.08 -3.49
CA PRO A 26 -4.15 -3.51 -4.29
C PRO A 26 -4.43 -2.02 -4.57
N GLY A 27 -4.34 -1.20 -3.52
CA GLY A 27 -4.85 0.16 -3.50
C GLY A 27 -4.28 1.09 -4.57
N ALA A 28 -2.96 1.03 -4.81
CA ALA A 28 -2.31 1.79 -5.85
C ALA A 28 -2.79 1.42 -7.27
N ILE A 29 -3.03 0.12 -7.52
CA ILE A 29 -3.56 -0.36 -8.82
C ILE A 29 -4.99 0.12 -9.01
N LEU A 30 -5.81 0.07 -7.95
CA LEU A 30 -7.19 0.52 -8.00
C LEU A 30 -7.28 2.03 -8.28
N SER A 31 -6.45 2.84 -7.63
CA SER A 31 -6.35 4.28 -7.91
C SER A 31 -5.87 4.57 -9.33
N LEU A 32 -4.85 3.85 -9.82
CA LEU A 32 -4.35 4.01 -11.18
C LEU A 32 -5.40 3.63 -12.23
N ALA A 33 -6.16 2.54 -12.00
CA ALA A 33 -7.25 2.12 -12.86
C ALA A 33 -8.38 3.16 -12.90
N ALA A 34 -8.72 3.76 -11.75
CA ALA A 34 -9.71 4.83 -11.70
C ALA A 34 -9.25 6.07 -12.51
N ILE A 35 -7.98 6.48 -12.37
CA ILE A 35 -7.40 7.59 -13.15
C ILE A 35 -7.36 7.24 -14.66
N LEU A 36 -7.05 6.00 -15.02
CA LEU A 36 -7.09 5.53 -16.41
C LEU A 36 -8.50 5.62 -17.00
N VAL A 37 -9.50 5.11 -16.30
CA VAL A 37 -10.90 5.20 -16.73
C VAL A 37 -11.31 6.65 -16.91
N TRP A 38 -10.95 7.53 -15.97
CA TRP A 38 -11.18 8.96 -16.08
C TRP A 38 -10.56 9.57 -17.34
N ALA A 39 -9.26 9.31 -17.59
CA ALA A 39 -8.56 9.83 -18.76
C ALA A 39 -9.17 9.35 -20.10
N LEU A 40 -9.59 8.08 -20.16
CA LEU A 40 -10.24 7.49 -21.33
C LEU A 40 -11.62 8.11 -21.63
N VAL A 41 -12.33 8.53 -20.59
CA VAL A 41 -13.65 9.17 -20.72
C VAL A 41 -13.51 10.65 -21.04
N GLU A 42 -12.57 11.36 -20.41
CA GLU A 42 -12.36 12.79 -20.62
C GLU A 42 -11.76 13.08 -22.00
N ARG A 43 -10.92 12.18 -22.53
CA ARG A 43 -10.34 12.26 -23.90
C ARG A 43 -9.61 13.58 -24.20
N SER A 44 -9.06 14.24 -23.18
CA SER A 44 -8.34 15.49 -23.30
C SER A 44 -6.82 15.28 -23.19
N ALA A 45 -6.04 16.19 -23.77
CA ALA A 45 -4.58 16.18 -23.63
C ALA A 45 -4.16 16.22 -22.14
N THR A 46 -4.83 17.05 -21.34
CA THR A 46 -4.65 17.11 -19.88
C THR A 46 -4.90 15.76 -19.22
N GLY A 47 -5.95 15.04 -19.62
CA GLY A 47 -6.27 13.72 -19.09
C GLY A 47 -5.14 12.70 -19.28
N TRP A 48 -4.54 12.68 -20.46
CA TRP A 48 -3.38 11.84 -20.76
C TRP A 48 -2.13 12.23 -19.99
N VAL A 49 -1.87 13.53 -19.81
CA VAL A 49 -0.76 14.02 -18.98
C VAL A 49 -0.92 13.58 -17.53
N VAL A 50 -2.12 13.73 -16.96
CA VAL A 50 -2.43 13.27 -15.58
C VAL A 50 -2.18 11.78 -15.44
N LEU A 51 -2.63 10.97 -16.40
CA LEU A 51 -2.40 9.53 -16.39
C LEU A 51 -0.89 9.20 -16.44
N ALA A 52 -0.13 9.85 -17.33
CA ALA A 52 1.31 9.64 -17.43
C ALA A 52 2.03 9.98 -16.10
N VAL A 53 1.68 11.12 -15.50
CA VAL A 53 2.21 11.53 -14.19
C VAL A 53 1.82 10.53 -13.09
N ALA A 54 0.57 10.06 -13.07
CA ALA A 54 0.11 9.06 -12.10
C ALA A 54 0.88 7.73 -12.24
N VAL A 55 1.11 7.26 -13.48
CA VAL A 55 1.94 6.07 -13.75
C VAL A 55 3.36 6.26 -13.23
N VAL A 56 3.97 7.43 -13.45
CA VAL A 56 5.32 7.72 -12.96
C VAL A 56 5.37 7.77 -11.43
N LEU A 57 4.45 8.48 -10.79
CA LEU A 57 4.42 8.62 -9.33
C LEU A 57 4.17 7.28 -8.64
N ILE A 58 3.16 6.53 -9.10
CA ILE A 58 2.84 5.22 -8.56
C ILE A 58 3.98 4.25 -8.88
N GLY A 59 4.46 4.18 -10.12
CA GLY A 59 5.58 3.33 -10.51
C GLY A 59 6.85 3.61 -9.71
N ALA A 60 7.21 4.87 -9.52
CA ALA A 60 8.34 5.28 -8.68
C ALA A 60 8.14 4.83 -7.22
N SER A 61 6.93 4.97 -6.67
CA SER A 61 6.63 4.47 -5.32
C SER A 61 6.79 2.95 -5.22
N GLN A 62 6.43 2.19 -6.26
CA GLN A 62 6.64 0.73 -6.32
C GLN A 62 8.13 0.36 -6.33
N VAL A 63 8.94 1.13 -7.06
CA VAL A 63 10.40 0.92 -7.10
C VAL A 63 11.03 1.26 -5.74
N VAL A 64 10.68 2.42 -5.16
CA VAL A 64 11.23 2.87 -3.87
C VAL A 64 10.80 1.93 -2.74
N LYS A 65 9.53 1.49 -2.70
CA LYS A 65 9.05 0.54 -1.69
C LYS A 65 9.65 -0.86 -1.84
N TYR A 66 10.20 -1.21 -3.00
CA TYR A 66 10.93 -2.45 -3.17
C TYR A 66 12.37 -2.28 -2.68
N ILE A 67 13.07 -1.23 -3.14
CA ILE A 67 14.50 -1.06 -2.86
C ILE A 67 14.79 -0.68 -1.40
N VAL A 68 14.03 0.27 -0.83
CA VAL A 68 14.36 0.85 0.49
C VAL A 68 14.05 -0.11 1.63
N PRO A 69 12.84 -0.70 1.72
CA PRO A 69 12.49 -1.65 2.77
C PRO A 69 13.20 -2.98 2.61
N GLU A 70 13.42 -3.49 1.38
CA GLU A 70 14.14 -4.76 1.19
C GLU A 70 15.61 -4.65 1.64
N ARG A 71 16.28 -3.51 1.40
CA ARG A 71 17.62 -3.26 1.97
C ARG A 71 17.59 -3.28 3.49
N ARG A 72 16.67 -2.54 4.13
CA ARG A 72 16.52 -2.53 5.59
C ARG A 72 16.15 -3.90 6.17
N LEU A 73 15.35 -4.69 5.45
CA LEU A 73 14.95 -6.03 5.89
C LEU A 73 16.12 -7.01 5.82
N ARG A 74 16.92 -6.97 4.74
CA ARG A 74 18.17 -7.73 4.61
C ARG A 74 19.17 -7.37 5.70
N GLU A 75 19.29 -6.08 6.04
CA GLU A 75 20.16 -5.59 7.12
C GLU A 75 19.64 -5.95 8.52
N SER A 76 18.31 -6.02 8.71
CA SER A 76 17.69 -6.34 10.00
C SER A 76 17.64 -7.84 10.35
N GLY A 77 18.04 -8.72 9.42
CA GLY A 77 18.10 -10.16 9.67
C GLY A 77 16.75 -10.88 9.82
N VAL A 78 15.62 -10.22 9.52
CA VAL A 78 14.29 -10.84 9.55
C VAL A 78 14.13 -11.77 8.34
N PRO A 79 13.95 -13.09 8.52
CA PRO A 79 13.81 -14.01 7.41
C PRO A 79 12.53 -13.74 6.60
N ARG A 80 12.61 -13.88 5.26
CA ARG A 80 11.46 -13.77 4.36
C ARG A 80 10.30 -14.69 4.77
N ARG A 81 10.61 -15.88 5.30
CA ARG A 81 9.61 -16.84 5.79
C ARG A 81 8.78 -16.28 6.94
N SER A 82 9.40 -15.59 7.90
CA SER A 82 8.69 -14.99 9.04
C SER A 82 7.77 -13.86 8.61
N MET A 83 8.19 -13.05 7.63
CA MET A 83 7.30 -12.07 7.00
C MET A 83 6.13 -12.72 6.27
N LEU A 84 6.37 -13.79 5.50
CA LEU A 84 5.33 -14.49 4.76
C LEU A 84 4.26 -15.07 5.71
N ILE A 85 4.70 -15.68 6.81
CA ILE A 85 3.81 -16.20 7.87
C ILE A 85 3.03 -15.06 8.53
N GLY A 86 3.68 -13.94 8.82
CA GLY A 86 3.02 -12.72 9.30
C GLY A 86 1.93 -12.26 8.36
N VAL A 87 2.22 -12.13 7.05
CA VAL A 87 1.23 -11.71 6.04
C VAL A 87 0.05 -12.69 5.99
N LEU A 88 0.31 -14.00 5.94
CA LEU A 88 -0.74 -15.01 5.89
C LEU A 88 -1.64 -14.96 7.14
N LEU A 89 -1.06 -14.84 8.33
CA LEU A 89 -1.83 -14.73 9.56
C LEU A 89 -2.55 -13.39 9.70
N GLY A 90 -2.00 -12.31 9.16
CA GLY A 90 -2.70 -11.03 9.01
C GLY A 90 -3.94 -11.16 8.13
N ILE A 91 -3.82 -11.82 6.98
CA ILE A 91 -4.95 -12.08 6.07
C ILE A 91 -6.03 -12.90 6.77
N VAL A 92 -5.66 -14.02 7.41
CA VAL A 92 -6.60 -14.85 8.18
C VAL A 92 -7.27 -14.03 9.28
N GLY A 93 -6.49 -13.25 10.04
CA GLY A 93 -6.99 -12.37 11.08
C GLY A 93 -8.00 -11.35 10.55
N PHE A 94 -7.71 -10.72 9.41
CA PHE A 94 -8.62 -9.77 8.76
C PHE A 94 -9.99 -10.37 8.46
N PHE A 95 -10.04 -11.62 7.96
CA PHE A 95 -11.31 -12.29 7.69
C PHE A 95 -12.08 -12.64 8.96
N LEU A 96 -11.40 -12.86 10.08
CA LEU A 96 -12.04 -13.12 11.38
C LEU A 96 -12.54 -11.84 12.05
N ILE A 97 -11.76 -10.76 11.99
CA ILE A 97 -12.08 -9.45 12.58
C ILE A 97 -11.66 -8.38 11.56
N PRO A 98 -12.61 -7.86 10.76
CA PRO A 98 -12.31 -6.91 9.70
C PRO A 98 -11.49 -5.73 10.19
N VAL A 99 -10.49 -5.34 9.39
CA VAL A 99 -9.51 -4.27 9.65
C VAL A 99 -8.55 -4.59 10.80
N VAL A 100 -9.06 -4.84 12.01
CA VAL A 100 -8.27 -5.04 13.23
C VAL A 100 -7.40 -6.29 13.17
N GLY A 101 -7.94 -7.38 12.60
CA GLY A 101 -7.26 -8.67 12.55
C GLY A 101 -5.99 -8.67 11.70
N MET A 102 -5.84 -7.75 10.75
CA MET A 102 -4.59 -7.58 10.00
C MET A 102 -3.49 -6.95 10.88
N PHE A 103 -3.84 -5.88 11.61
CA PHE A 103 -2.93 -5.17 12.51
C PHE A 103 -2.50 -6.00 13.72
N ILE A 104 -3.26 -7.05 14.06
CA ILE A 104 -2.93 -7.99 15.14
C ILE A 104 -2.25 -9.25 14.58
N GLY A 105 -2.83 -9.85 13.54
CA GLY A 105 -2.36 -11.11 12.96
C GLY A 105 -0.98 -11.01 12.33
N PHE A 106 -0.65 -9.88 11.67
CA PHE A 106 0.68 -9.68 11.11
C PHE A 106 1.79 -9.62 12.18
N PRO A 107 1.74 -8.72 13.19
CA PRO A 107 2.74 -8.73 14.25
C PRO A 107 2.83 -10.06 15.00
N LEU A 108 1.68 -10.68 15.32
CA LEU A 108 1.67 -11.96 16.03
C LEU A 108 2.30 -13.07 15.20
N GLY A 109 2.01 -13.14 13.91
CA GLY A 109 2.57 -14.16 13.03
C GLY A 109 4.09 -14.02 12.85
N VAL A 110 4.58 -12.80 12.67
CA VAL A 110 6.02 -12.53 12.64
C VAL A 110 6.65 -12.92 13.97
N TYR A 111 6.04 -12.49 15.08
CA TYR A 111 6.55 -12.76 16.42
C TYR A 111 6.60 -14.25 16.74
N VAL A 112 5.55 -15.02 16.47
CA VAL A 112 5.52 -16.47 16.73
C VAL A 112 6.56 -17.19 15.87
N SER A 113 6.65 -16.85 14.58
CA SER A 113 7.67 -17.42 13.69
C SER A 113 9.09 -17.13 14.19
N GLU A 114 9.35 -15.89 14.61
CA GLU A 114 10.65 -15.48 15.14
C GLU A 114 10.90 -16.06 16.54
N ARG A 115 9.89 -16.26 17.38
CA ARG A 115 10.02 -16.94 18.68
C ARG A 115 10.42 -18.40 18.50
N GLN A 116 9.85 -19.09 17.52
CA GLN A 116 10.22 -20.48 17.19
C GLN A 116 11.67 -20.56 16.69
N ARG A 117 12.12 -19.59 15.89
CA ARG A 117 13.47 -19.54 15.34
C ARG A 117 14.54 -19.13 16.36
N LEU A 118 14.32 -18.02 17.05
CA LEU A 118 15.29 -17.35 17.93
C LEU A 118 15.24 -17.85 19.38
N LYS A 119 14.20 -18.61 19.75
CA LYS A 119 13.97 -19.24 21.07
C LYS A 119 13.91 -18.29 22.28
N THR A 120 14.14 -16.99 22.11
CA THR A 120 14.12 -15.98 23.17
C THR A 120 13.09 -14.88 22.89
N HIS A 121 12.49 -14.32 23.96
CA HIS A 121 11.48 -13.26 23.83
C HIS A 121 12.05 -11.98 23.22
N THR A 122 13.14 -11.50 23.81
CA THR A 122 13.76 -10.22 23.46
C THR A 122 14.14 -10.18 21.98
N ALA A 123 14.84 -11.21 21.50
CA ALA A 123 15.30 -11.26 20.10
C ALA A 123 14.12 -11.34 19.11
N ALA A 124 13.08 -12.12 19.40
CA ALA A 124 11.91 -12.20 18.52
C ALA A 124 11.09 -10.91 18.53
N TRP A 125 10.98 -10.24 19.67
CA TRP A 125 10.26 -8.97 19.76
C TRP A 125 10.99 -7.85 18.99
N ASP A 126 12.32 -7.77 19.11
CA ASP A 126 13.11 -6.81 18.35
C ASP A 126 13.05 -7.08 16.84
N SER A 127 13.15 -8.35 16.42
CA SER A 127 12.92 -8.77 15.03
C SER A 127 11.53 -8.36 14.52
N THR A 128 10.49 -8.53 15.34
CA THR A 128 9.12 -8.11 15.01
C THR A 128 9.01 -6.60 14.84
N LYS A 129 9.64 -5.80 15.71
CA LYS A 129 9.67 -4.33 15.56
C LYS A 129 10.36 -3.91 14.26
N HIS A 130 11.44 -4.58 13.88
CA HIS A 130 12.12 -4.30 12.61
C HIS A 130 11.22 -4.60 11.41
N ALA A 131 10.53 -5.74 11.43
CA ALA A 131 9.55 -6.11 10.40
C ALA A 131 8.41 -5.08 10.31
N LEU A 132 7.88 -4.63 11.45
CA LEU A 132 6.83 -3.62 11.50
C LEU A 132 7.31 -2.27 10.96
N LYS A 133 8.51 -1.82 11.33
CA LYS A 133 9.08 -0.56 10.82
C LYS A 133 9.28 -0.62 9.31
N ALA A 134 9.79 -1.73 8.78
CA ALA A 134 10.00 -1.90 7.34
C ALA A 134 8.67 -1.94 6.57
N THR A 135 7.68 -2.67 7.11
CA THR A 135 6.34 -2.76 6.52
C THR A 135 5.64 -1.40 6.55
N GLY A 136 5.66 -0.70 7.68
CA GLY A 136 5.08 0.64 7.82
C GLY A 136 5.74 1.67 6.89
N LEU A 137 7.06 1.60 6.71
CA LEU A 137 7.75 2.46 5.74
C LEU A 137 7.31 2.16 4.30
N SER A 138 7.10 0.89 3.95
CA SER A 138 6.60 0.49 2.63
C SER A 138 5.22 1.05 2.35
N ILE A 139 4.31 0.93 3.33
CA ILE A 139 2.95 1.48 3.29
C ILE A 139 3.00 3.01 3.11
N LEU A 140 3.87 3.70 3.87
CA LEU A 140 4.01 5.16 3.79
C LEU A 140 4.47 5.63 2.41
N ILE A 141 5.45 4.95 1.81
CA ILE A 141 5.95 5.27 0.46
C ILE A 141 4.82 5.15 -0.57
N GLU A 142 4.06 4.05 -0.53
CA GLU A 142 2.97 3.80 -1.45
C GLU A 142 1.79 4.77 -1.25
N PHE A 143 1.49 5.11 0.01
CA PHE A 143 0.49 6.10 0.37
C PHE A 143 0.85 7.48 -0.19
N ILE A 144 2.11 7.93 -0.04
CA ILE A 144 2.56 9.22 -0.57
C ILE A 144 2.45 9.24 -2.10
N GLY A 145 2.99 8.22 -2.78
CA GLY A 145 2.95 8.17 -4.25
C GLY A 145 1.52 8.19 -4.81
N THR A 146 0.63 7.41 -4.20
CA THR A 146 -0.78 7.35 -4.62
C THR A 146 -1.55 8.62 -4.27
N SER A 147 -1.27 9.24 -3.11
CA SER A 147 -1.90 10.50 -2.71
C SER A 147 -1.46 11.67 -3.61
N LEU A 148 -0.19 11.71 -4.02
CA LEU A 148 0.28 12.71 -4.98
C LEU A 148 -0.39 12.53 -6.35
N ALA A 149 -0.54 11.29 -6.83
CA ALA A 149 -1.28 11.02 -8.06
C ALA A 149 -2.75 11.46 -7.95
N ALA A 150 -3.40 11.19 -6.82
CA ALA A 150 -4.76 11.65 -6.54
C ALA A 150 -4.87 13.18 -6.50
N ALA A 151 -3.89 13.88 -5.92
CA ALA A 151 -3.85 15.33 -5.87
C ALA A 151 -3.70 15.94 -7.28
N VAL A 152 -2.84 15.37 -8.13
CA VAL A 152 -2.68 15.79 -9.52
C VAL A 152 -3.99 15.62 -10.30
N TRP A 153 -4.67 14.49 -10.13
CA TRP A 153 -5.99 14.26 -10.72
C TRP A 153 -7.03 15.28 -10.22
N LEU A 154 -7.09 15.52 -8.91
CA LEU A 154 -8.06 16.45 -8.32
C LEU A 154 -7.84 17.88 -8.84
N VAL A 155 -6.59 18.34 -8.92
CA VAL A 155 -6.26 19.63 -9.51
C VAL A 155 -6.77 19.70 -10.95
N ALA A 156 -6.48 18.69 -11.78
CA ALA A 156 -6.96 18.68 -13.17
C ALA A 156 -8.49 18.75 -13.26
N VAL A 157 -9.22 18.03 -12.41
CA VAL A 157 -10.69 18.08 -12.35
C VAL A 157 -11.22 19.46 -11.94
N LEU A 158 -10.53 20.19 -11.08
CA LEU A 158 -10.96 21.52 -10.63
C LEU A 158 -10.74 22.62 -11.67
N PHE A 159 -9.85 22.39 -12.65
CA PHE A 159 -9.49 23.37 -13.68
C PHE A 159 -9.95 22.98 -15.10
N LEU A 160 -10.70 21.87 -15.23
CA LEU A 160 -11.36 21.40 -16.47
C LEU A 160 -12.87 21.54 -16.34
#